data_AF-A0A3L8PZN3-F1
#
_entry.id   AF-A0A3L8PZN3-F1
#
_cell.length_a   1.000
_cell.length_b   1.000
_cell.length_c   1.000
_cell.angle_alpha   90.00
_cell.angle_beta   90.00
_cell.angle_gamma   90.00
#
_symmetry.space_group_name_H-M   'P 1'
#
loop_
_entity.id
_entity.type
_entity.pdbx_description
1 polymer ?
#
loop_
_entity_poly.entity_id
_entity_poly.type
_entity_poly.pdbx_seq_one_letter_code
_entity_poly.pdbx_strand_id
1 'polypeptide(L)'
;MSNEQLKHKTYLAVGYDDRAQAQQEIGRLNNGVAAISFDGEQGLWYAKAGTDKRKVEPWLPDPNMMKQNSDIDPLLEFNHVLETAGFLLEEPPMMDGQIHRVATQDDKRGQKSGVYAVFNDGHPVGWYQDHRNHNEPQKWHASFEQADPTARLHQKAHMANIRYLREQSLNQKQQHHAKRCAQLYRQLPTANSGQGYLNRKGVQAYPGVCQDKKGRLVIPLYDTEQNIHSLQRISPNGFKCLKKGAQKSGHFFVVGDRPLNANEPILYAEGYSTAASIAEATGRSVVMTVDAGNMPKVAEKISAKYPNARHLFLADNDHKNQINKGVQKARESANLVGGHWLTPKFSTEQIQHGLTDFNDLQISSSVVRVKKQIEGYIERCWPELKYQKPERLQPPLNSITPVSSTLKAITTQQQETVIEQVKTPEAELKTKPDNPTQPPKSNPKQPEQETSKMPMPKHLYMRYTSANGKSYFPNRNSAALAFIDKGNKLQTRLEHSKIILDLLAIAEHRGWQQIKLKGSQNFKREAWLQAKIKGMEVTGYKPQPLDYQRLTQQGINIDKQSHQTQAVKPQAQPTTSPPKQQATTQAKSQSALERFKQRFTPQNSIAKSRFAPSKEAHYEHQLER
;
A
#
# COMPACT_ATOMS: atom_id res chain seq x y z
N MET A 1 42.38 -5.15 17.78
CA MET A 1 41.19 -4.29 17.59
C MET A 1 40.28 -5.00 16.60
N SER A 2 39.05 -5.36 16.98
CA SER A 2 38.16 -6.08 16.07
C SER A 2 37.77 -5.18 14.89
N ASN A 3 38.01 -5.62 13.65
CA ASN A 3 37.47 -4.94 12.47
C ASN A 3 35.98 -5.25 12.42
N GLU A 4 35.16 -4.24 12.70
CA GLU A 4 33.71 -4.37 12.62
C GLU A 4 33.31 -4.55 11.15
N GLN A 5 32.64 -5.66 10.84
CA GLN A 5 32.22 -6.00 9.48
C GLN A 5 30.76 -5.60 9.22
N LEU A 6 30.43 -5.31 7.97
CA LEU A 6 29.06 -5.09 7.53
C LEU A 6 28.23 -6.35 7.73
N LYS A 7 27.08 -6.21 8.39
CA LYS A 7 26.18 -7.35 8.65
C LYS A 7 25.31 -7.71 7.44
N HIS A 8 25.16 -6.80 6.49
CA HIS A 8 24.27 -6.96 5.34
C HIS A 8 24.79 -6.18 4.13
N LYS A 9 24.18 -6.43 2.95
CA LYS A 9 24.40 -5.62 1.73
C LYS A 9 24.14 -4.14 2.05
N THR A 10 25.03 -3.27 1.58
CA THR A 10 24.93 -1.81 1.76
C THR A 10 25.32 -1.12 0.45
N TYR A 11 24.40 -0.36 -0.13
CA TYR A 11 24.64 0.47 -1.30
C TYR A 11 25.50 1.69 -0.98
N LEU A 12 26.36 2.03 -1.92
CA LEU A 12 27.41 3.04 -1.82
C LEU A 12 27.17 4.15 -2.85
N ALA A 13 27.67 5.35 -2.54
CA ALA A 13 27.66 6.49 -3.44
C ALA A 13 29.00 6.60 -4.18
N VAL A 14 29.32 5.59 -4.99
CA VAL A 14 30.56 5.55 -5.80
C VAL A 14 30.28 6.20 -7.17
N GLY A 15 30.95 7.31 -7.47
CA GLY A 15 30.84 8.05 -8.72
C GLY A 15 31.29 7.24 -9.95
N TYR A 16 31.11 7.78 -11.15
CA TYR A 16 31.61 7.13 -12.37
C TYR A 16 33.15 7.05 -12.35
N ASP A 17 33.79 8.16 -11.98
CA ASP A 17 35.24 8.30 -12.03
C ASP A 17 35.95 7.63 -10.84
N ASP A 18 35.25 7.46 -9.71
CA ASP A 18 35.85 6.95 -8.47
C ASP A 18 35.87 5.41 -8.36
N ARG A 19 35.38 4.70 -9.38
CA ARG A 19 35.15 3.23 -9.32
C ARG A 19 36.42 2.45 -9.05
N ALA A 20 37.48 2.77 -9.78
CA ALA A 20 38.76 2.07 -9.67
C ALA A 20 39.35 2.26 -8.26
N GLN A 21 39.26 3.48 -7.74
CA GLN A 21 39.69 3.82 -6.38
C GLN A 21 38.87 3.06 -5.33
N ALA A 22 37.54 3.08 -5.41
CA ALA A 22 36.67 2.36 -4.49
C ALA A 22 36.94 0.84 -4.48
N GLN A 23 37.18 0.26 -5.66
CA GLN A 23 37.54 -1.16 -5.78
C GLN A 23 38.89 -1.48 -5.12
N GLN A 24 39.88 -0.61 -5.29
CA GLN A 24 41.21 -0.79 -4.71
C GLN A 24 41.20 -0.63 -3.19
N GLU A 25 40.56 0.43 -2.67
CA GLU A 25 40.51 0.75 -1.25
C GLU A 25 39.70 -0.28 -0.45
N ILE A 26 38.53 -0.67 -0.95
CA ILE A 26 37.67 -1.63 -0.27
C ILE A 26 38.21 -3.05 -0.45
N GLY A 27 38.70 -3.38 -1.64
CA GLY A 27 39.40 -4.62 -1.94
C GLY A 27 38.51 -5.86 -1.93
N ARG A 28 38.99 -6.92 -1.29
CA ARG A 28 38.39 -8.26 -1.30
C ARG A 28 38.01 -8.72 0.10
N LEU A 29 37.01 -9.61 0.17
CA LEU A 29 36.64 -10.36 1.36
C LEU A 29 37.71 -11.41 1.68
N ASN A 30 37.66 -11.96 2.89
CA ASN A 30 38.58 -13.00 3.35
C ASN A 30 38.60 -14.27 2.47
N ASN A 31 37.52 -14.53 1.74
CA ASN A 31 37.40 -15.65 0.80
C ASN A 31 37.91 -15.32 -0.63
N GLY A 32 38.60 -14.18 -0.80
CA GLY A 32 39.15 -13.76 -2.08
C GLY A 32 38.14 -13.12 -3.05
N VAL A 33 36.86 -13.07 -2.72
CA VAL A 33 35.82 -12.45 -3.57
C VAL A 33 35.85 -10.93 -3.46
N ALA A 34 35.62 -10.20 -4.56
CA ALA A 34 35.49 -8.74 -4.54
C ALA A 34 34.44 -8.29 -3.51
N ALA A 35 34.82 -7.37 -2.62
CA ALA A 35 33.98 -6.92 -1.51
C ALA A 35 32.85 -6.00 -1.96
N ILE A 36 33.02 -5.30 -3.09
CA ILE A 36 31.96 -4.54 -3.75
C ILE A 36 31.55 -5.16 -5.08
N SER A 37 30.33 -4.89 -5.52
CA SER A 37 29.82 -5.28 -6.84
C SER A 37 28.82 -4.24 -7.33
N PHE A 38 28.59 -4.20 -8.64
CA PHE A 38 27.65 -3.27 -9.25
C PHE A 38 26.27 -3.92 -9.42
N ASP A 39 25.23 -3.22 -8.98
CA ASP A 39 23.84 -3.60 -9.18
C ASP A 39 23.32 -2.89 -10.43
N GLY A 40 23.20 -3.63 -11.54
CA GLY A 40 22.80 -3.08 -12.83
C GLY A 40 21.37 -2.53 -12.86
N GLU A 41 20.47 -3.12 -12.06
CA GLU A 41 19.07 -2.65 -11.97
C GLU A 41 18.99 -1.34 -11.19
N GLN A 42 19.69 -1.26 -10.06
CA GLN A 42 19.73 -0.03 -9.26
C GLN A 42 20.72 1.00 -9.80
N GLY A 43 21.60 0.64 -10.74
CA GLY A 43 22.69 1.51 -11.20
C GLY A 43 23.56 2.02 -10.05
N LEU A 44 23.86 1.17 -9.06
CA LEU A 44 24.58 1.52 -7.83
C LEU A 44 25.63 0.47 -7.50
N TRP A 45 26.74 0.91 -6.91
CA TRP A 45 27.67 -0.01 -6.25
C TRP A 45 27.13 -0.42 -4.88
N TYR A 46 27.44 -1.64 -4.46
CA TYR A 46 27.15 -2.11 -3.11
C TYR A 46 28.31 -2.89 -2.52
N ALA A 47 28.52 -2.74 -1.22
CA ALA A 47 29.37 -3.61 -0.42
C ALA A 47 28.59 -4.85 0.03
N LYS A 48 29.26 -6.01 -0.03
CA LYS A 48 28.74 -7.29 0.43
C LYS A 48 28.81 -7.38 1.97
N ALA A 49 27.94 -8.21 2.55
CA ALA A 49 28.07 -8.57 3.96
C ALA A 49 29.45 -9.19 4.22
N GLY A 50 30.04 -8.90 5.39
CA GLY A 50 31.40 -9.29 5.77
C GLY A 50 32.48 -8.26 5.39
N THR A 51 32.16 -7.25 4.57
CA THR A 51 33.14 -6.20 4.22
C THR A 51 33.51 -5.36 5.45
N ASP A 52 34.78 -4.99 5.58
CA ASP A 52 35.25 -4.11 6.64
C ASP A 52 34.58 -2.73 6.57
N LYS A 53 33.89 -2.34 7.64
CA LYS A 53 33.15 -1.07 7.68
C LYS A 53 34.04 0.14 7.44
N ARG A 54 35.27 0.15 7.98
CA ARG A 54 36.17 1.32 7.88
C ARG A 54 36.55 1.64 6.44
N LYS A 55 36.68 0.61 5.61
CA LYS A 55 37.00 0.77 4.19
C LYS A 55 35.82 1.30 3.38
N VAL A 56 34.60 1.03 3.86
CA VAL A 56 33.35 1.40 3.17
C VAL A 56 32.84 2.77 3.60
N GLU A 57 33.18 3.22 4.80
CA GLU A 57 32.73 4.47 5.41
C GLU A 57 32.85 5.71 4.50
N PRO A 58 33.97 5.93 3.77
CA PRO A 58 34.10 7.06 2.85
C PRO A 58 33.10 7.04 1.68
N TRP A 59 32.58 5.86 1.35
CA TRP A 59 31.71 5.61 0.20
C TRP A 59 30.22 5.52 0.57
N LEU A 60 29.89 5.74 1.85
CA LEU A 60 28.50 5.73 2.32
C LEU A 60 27.75 7.02 1.89
N PRO A 61 26.41 6.96 1.79
CA PRO A 61 25.61 8.15 1.50
C PRO A 61 25.82 9.26 2.55
N ASP A 62 26.30 10.45 2.13
CA ASP A 62 26.53 11.60 3.01
C ASP A 62 25.26 12.48 3.10
N PRO A 63 24.67 12.66 4.31
CA PRO A 63 23.53 13.55 4.52
C PRO A 63 23.73 15.00 4.09
N ASN A 64 24.96 15.51 4.05
CA ASN A 64 25.23 16.87 3.61
C ASN A 64 25.14 17.01 2.08
N MET A 65 25.61 16.00 1.35
CA MET A 65 25.51 15.93 -0.12
C MET A 65 24.07 15.69 -0.60
N MET A 66 23.18 15.17 0.27
CA MET A 66 21.78 14.91 -0.07
C MET A 66 20.86 16.15 -0.03
N LYS A 67 21.36 17.32 0.39
CA LYS A 67 20.55 18.54 0.52
C LYS A 67 20.24 19.14 -0.85
N GLN A 68 18.96 19.38 -1.12
CA GLN A 68 18.53 20.05 -2.35
C GLN A 68 18.57 21.57 -2.17
N ASN A 69 19.14 22.25 -3.17
CA ASN A 69 19.05 23.70 -3.34
C ASN A 69 17.97 24.01 -4.39
N SER A 70 16.70 23.88 -4.02
CA SER A 70 15.57 24.34 -4.84
C SER A 70 14.71 25.31 -4.01
N ASP A 71 14.22 26.37 -4.66
CA ASP A 71 13.26 27.30 -4.04
C ASP A 71 11.87 26.67 -3.89
N ILE A 72 11.59 25.58 -4.63
CA ILE A 72 10.33 24.83 -4.61
C ILE A 72 10.55 23.53 -3.83
N ASP A 73 9.74 23.33 -2.78
CA ASP A 73 9.74 22.12 -1.96
C ASP A 73 8.78 21.08 -2.60
N PRO A 74 9.29 19.93 -3.09
CA PRO A 74 8.48 18.85 -3.67
C PRO A 74 7.34 18.40 -2.78
N LEU A 75 7.58 18.38 -1.47
CA LEU A 75 6.59 17.94 -0.49
C LEU A 75 5.34 18.80 -0.56
N LEU A 76 5.52 20.12 -0.66
CA LEU A 76 4.45 21.09 -0.77
C LEU A 76 3.76 21.02 -2.13
N GLU A 77 4.54 20.86 -3.20
CA GLU A 77 4.02 20.73 -4.55
C GLU A 77 3.10 19.51 -4.69
N PHE A 78 3.60 18.34 -4.32
CA PHE A 78 2.81 17.11 -4.41
C PHE A 78 1.59 17.14 -3.48
N ASN A 79 1.73 17.75 -2.30
CA ASN A 79 0.60 17.96 -1.42
C ASN A 79 -0.52 18.75 -2.10
N HIS A 80 -0.18 19.85 -2.79
CA HIS A 80 -1.16 20.66 -3.50
C HIS A 80 -1.85 19.89 -4.64
N VAL A 81 -1.12 19.03 -5.33
CA VAL A 81 -1.67 18.13 -6.37
C VAL A 81 -2.72 17.18 -5.77
N LEU A 82 -2.40 16.55 -4.64
CA LEU A 82 -3.34 15.65 -3.94
C LEU A 82 -4.59 16.40 -3.45
N GLU A 83 -4.43 17.57 -2.83
CA GLU A 83 -5.55 18.40 -2.36
C GLU A 83 -6.46 18.81 -3.53
N THR A 84 -5.88 19.24 -4.66
CA THR A 84 -6.64 19.60 -5.87
C THR A 84 -7.38 18.40 -6.46
N ALA A 85 -6.82 17.20 -6.34
CA ALA A 85 -7.46 15.95 -6.73
C ALA A 85 -8.52 15.44 -5.73
N GLY A 86 -8.80 16.19 -4.65
CA GLY A 86 -9.82 15.85 -3.66
C GLY A 86 -9.36 14.88 -2.58
N PHE A 87 -8.05 14.69 -2.39
CA PHE A 87 -7.50 13.84 -1.32
C PHE A 87 -7.47 14.61 -0.01
N LEU A 88 -7.90 13.97 1.07
CA LEU A 88 -7.97 14.55 2.40
C LEU A 88 -6.83 14.02 3.26
N LEU A 89 -5.77 14.82 3.37
CA LEU A 89 -4.58 14.51 4.15
C LEU A 89 -4.58 15.27 5.49
N GLU A 90 -4.44 14.55 6.61
CA GLU A 90 -4.31 15.16 7.94
C GLU A 90 -2.93 15.80 8.17
N GLU A 91 -1.95 15.37 7.40
CA GLU A 91 -0.55 15.78 7.42
C GLU A 91 0.01 15.65 5.99
N PRO A 92 1.13 16.30 5.63
CA PRO A 92 1.68 16.25 4.26
C PRO A 92 1.84 14.82 3.70
N PRO A 93 2.05 14.61 2.39
CA PRO A 93 2.29 13.28 1.86
C PRO A 93 3.61 12.69 2.34
N MET A 94 3.72 11.37 2.44
CA MET A 94 4.99 10.69 2.70
C MET A 94 5.70 10.40 1.38
N MET A 95 6.98 10.79 1.29
CA MET A 95 7.83 10.60 0.10
C MET A 95 8.88 9.52 0.32
N ASP A 96 8.41 8.33 0.74
CA ASP A 96 9.23 7.21 1.19
C ASP A 96 9.20 6.01 0.22
N GLY A 97 8.64 6.23 -0.98
CA GLY A 97 8.38 5.23 -2.00
C GLY A 97 7.28 4.23 -1.66
N GLN A 98 6.58 4.40 -0.53
CA GLN A 98 5.53 3.47 -0.11
C GLN A 98 4.15 3.91 -0.60
N ILE A 99 3.26 2.92 -0.70
CA ILE A 99 1.86 3.14 -1.01
C ILE A 99 1.13 3.57 0.27
N HIS A 100 0.56 4.77 0.24
CA HIS A 100 -0.22 5.34 1.32
C HIS A 100 -1.69 5.42 0.93
N ARG A 101 -2.58 4.99 1.84
CA ARG A 101 -4.03 5.09 1.67
C ARG A 101 -4.59 6.24 2.50
N VAL A 102 -5.36 7.10 1.86
CA VAL A 102 -5.98 8.28 2.47
C VAL A 102 -7.44 8.40 2.07
N ALA A 103 -8.20 9.16 2.84
CA ALA A 103 -9.57 9.48 2.50
C ALA A 103 -9.61 10.47 1.34
N THR A 104 -10.68 10.44 0.57
CA THR A 104 -11.01 11.46 -0.44
C THR A 104 -12.29 12.19 -0.03
N GLN A 105 -12.60 13.29 -0.71
CA GLN A 105 -13.75 14.13 -0.36
C GLN A 105 -15.10 13.38 -0.37
N ASP A 106 -15.27 12.39 -1.26
CA ASP A 106 -16.53 11.64 -1.36
C ASP A 106 -16.57 10.40 -0.45
N ASP A 107 -15.52 10.16 0.36
CA ASP A 107 -15.48 9.01 1.26
C ASP A 107 -16.43 9.18 2.45
N LYS A 108 -17.17 8.12 2.78
CA LYS A 108 -17.90 8.05 4.06
C LYS A 108 -16.92 7.87 5.21
N ARG A 109 -17.33 8.25 6.43
CA ARG A 109 -16.48 8.20 7.64
C ARG A 109 -15.78 6.84 7.78
N GLY A 110 -14.44 6.86 7.72
CA GLY A 110 -13.58 5.68 7.88
C GLY A 110 -13.16 5.00 6.57
N GLN A 111 -13.69 5.40 5.41
CA GLN A 111 -13.23 4.94 4.10
C GLN A 111 -11.91 5.63 3.70
N LYS A 112 -11.11 4.93 2.89
CA LYS A 112 -9.81 5.38 2.37
C LYS A 112 -9.63 4.92 0.93
N SER A 113 -10.34 5.60 0.02
CA SER A 113 -10.39 5.25 -1.40
C SER A 113 -9.21 5.83 -2.20
N GLY A 114 -8.59 6.89 -1.70
CA GLY A 114 -7.40 7.51 -2.29
C GLY A 114 -6.13 6.73 -1.96
N VAL A 115 -5.27 6.58 -2.96
CA VAL A 115 -3.96 5.92 -2.84
C VAL A 115 -2.89 6.76 -3.53
N TYR A 116 -1.70 6.88 -2.93
CA TYR A 116 -0.55 7.54 -3.56
C TYR A 116 0.77 6.87 -3.19
N ALA A 117 1.81 7.12 -3.99
CA ALA A 117 3.20 6.81 -3.65
C ALA A 117 4.14 7.82 -4.31
N VAL A 118 5.21 8.21 -3.61
CA VAL A 118 6.26 9.11 -4.14
C VAL A 118 7.64 8.57 -3.83
N PHE A 119 8.46 8.44 -4.86
CA PHE A 119 9.87 8.09 -4.81
C PHE A 119 10.71 9.36 -4.74
N ASN A 120 11.64 9.41 -3.79
CA ASN A 120 12.52 10.55 -3.52
C ASN A 120 14.00 10.12 -3.57
N ASP A 121 14.34 9.21 -4.47
CA ASP A 121 15.66 8.63 -4.71
C ASP A 121 16.46 9.40 -5.79
N GLY A 122 16.19 10.70 -5.90
CA GLY A 122 16.68 11.59 -6.95
C GLY A 122 15.62 12.65 -7.24
N HIS A 123 15.25 12.79 -8.52
CA HIS A 123 14.19 13.72 -8.90
C HIS A 123 12.84 13.14 -8.43
N PRO A 124 12.11 13.83 -7.53
CA PRO A 124 10.92 13.23 -6.94
C PRO A 124 9.87 12.92 -8.00
N VAL A 125 9.44 11.66 -8.03
CA VAL A 125 8.40 11.17 -8.94
C VAL A 125 7.38 10.38 -8.14
N GLY A 126 6.12 10.48 -8.52
CA GLY A 126 5.05 9.81 -7.80
C GLY A 126 3.83 9.56 -8.66
N TRP A 127 2.84 8.98 -8.01
CA TRP A 127 1.52 8.78 -8.61
C TRP A 127 0.45 8.78 -7.53
N TYR A 128 -0.79 9.04 -7.94
CA TYR A 128 -1.96 8.95 -7.09
C TYR A 128 -3.17 8.45 -7.88
N GLN A 129 -4.12 7.84 -7.17
CA GLN A 129 -5.31 7.24 -7.75
C GLN A 129 -6.46 7.22 -6.74
N ASP A 130 -7.64 7.61 -7.19
CA ASP A 130 -8.89 7.28 -6.50
C ASP A 130 -9.42 5.95 -7.05
N HIS A 131 -9.44 4.92 -6.21
CA HIS A 131 -9.84 3.57 -6.61
C HIS A 131 -11.31 3.45 -7.03
N ARG A 132 -12.15 4.47 -6.79
CA ARG A 132 -13.56 4.49 -7.19
C ARG A 132 -13.75 4.88 -8.65
N ASN A 133 -12.83 5.68 -9.19
CA ASN A 133 -12.99 6.27 -10.51
C ASN A 133 -12.52 5.36 -11.65
N HIS A 134 -12.00 4.16 -11.33
CA HIS A 134 -11.47 3.14 -12.26
C HIS A 134 -10.48 3.63 -13.33
N ASN A 135 -10.02 4.89 -13.23
CA ASN A 135 -9.01 5.48 -14.09
C ASN A 135 -7.61 5.01 -13.72
N GLU A 136 -6.69 5.07 -14.68
CA GLU A 136 -5.28 4.81 -14.46
C GLU A 136 -4.68 5.77 -13.42
N PRO A 137 -3.65 5.32 -12.66
CA PRO A 137 -2.91 6.18 -11.75
C PRO A 137 -2.39 7.43 -12.45
N GLN A 138 -2.69 8.60 -11.87
CA GLN A 138 -2.17 9.87 -12.34
C GLN A 138 -0.71 10.02 -11.90
N LYS A 139 0.18 10.33 -12.84
CA LYS A 139 1.62 10.50 -12.57
C LYS A 139 1.93 11.94 -12.18
N TRP A 140 2.90 12.10 -11.29
CA TRP A 140 3.44 13.39 -10.87
C TRP A 140 4.98 13.34 -10.87
N HIS A 141 5.61 14.48 -11.16
CA HIS A 141 7.04 14.69 -11.03
C HIS A 141 7.26 16.09 -10.44
N ALA A 142 8.29 16.28 -9.63
CA ALA A 142 8.62 17.59 -9.09
C ALA A 142 8.90 18.60 -10.21
N SER A 143 8.49 19.86 -10.04
CA SER A 143 8.59 20.88 -11.08
C SER A 143 10.00 21.48 -11.24
N PHE A 144 10.89 21.29 -10.27
CA PHE A 144 12.26 21.82 -10.37
C PHE A 144 13.19 20.88 -11.15
N GLU A 145 14.26 21.42 -11.72
CA GLU A 145 15.35 20.63 -12.31
C GLU A 145 16.39 20.26 -11.24
N GLN A 146 16.66 18.96 -11.07
CA GLN A 146 17.72 18.52 -10.17
C GLN A 146 19.04 18.47 -10.93
N ALA A 147 19.87 19.50 -10.77
CA ALA A 147 21.09 19.66 -11.56
C ALA A 147 22.29 18.83 -11.08
N ASP A 148 22.41 18.54 -9.77
CA ASP A 148 23.62 17.90 -9.21
C ASP A 148 23.59 16.36 -9.29
N PRO A 149 24.45 15.71 -10.12
CA PRO A 149 24.52 14.26 -10.24
C PRO A 149 25.01 13.57 -8.97
N THR A 150 25.89 14.22 -8.19
CA THR A 150 26.48 13.67 -6.96
C THR A 150 25.42 13.61 -5.86
N ALA A 151 24.68 14.70 -5.65
CA ALA A 151 23.55 14.70 -4.71
C ALA A 151 22.53 13.59 -5.03
N ARG A 152 22.19 13.42 -6.31
CA ARG A 152 21.29 12.35 -6.78
C ARG A 152 21.84 10.96 -6.46
N LEU A 153 23.13 10.73 -6.66
CA LEU A 153 23.78 9.45 -6.37
C LEU A 153 23.68 9.10 -4.87
N HIS A 154 24.01 10.04 -3.98
CA HIS A 154 23.89 9.83 -2.53
C HIS A 154 22.45 9.57 -2.10
N GLN A 155 21.47 10.34 -2.61
CA GLN A 155 20.05 10.12 -2.32
C GLN A 155 19.59 8.74 -2.77
N LYS A 156 19.96 8.33 -3.98
CA LYS A 156 19.63 7.02 -4.54
C LYS A 156 20.19 5.88 -3.69
N ALA A 157 21.47 5.96 -3.32
CA ALA A 157 22.12 4.97 -2.47
C ALA A 157 21.49 4.91 -1.06
N HIS A 158 21.16 6.06 -0.46
CA HIS A 158 20.48 6.11 0.84
C HIS A 158 19.09 5.46 0.80
N MET A 159 18.26 5.79 -0.20
CA MET A 159 16.94 5.19 -0.38
C MET A 159 17.01 3.69 -0.68
N ALA A 160 18.00 3.24 -1.47
CA ALA A 160 18.23 1.82 -1.73
C ALA A 160 18.56 1.05 -0.45
N ASN A 161 19.37 1.63 0.45
CA ASN A 161 19.66 1.06 1.76
C ASN A 161 18.41 0.95 2.66
N ILE A 162 17.59 2.00 2.72
CA ILE A 162 16.33 1.97 3.49
C ILE A 162 15.38 0.90 2.93
N ARG A 163 15.24 0.83 1.60
CA ARG A 163 14.40 -0.15 0.91
C ARG A 163 14.86 -1.58 1.24
N TYR A 164 16.16 -1.84 1.12
CA TYR A 164 16.75 -3.15 1.42
C TYR A 164 16.51 -3.56 2.90
N LEU A 165 16.77 -2.67 3.86
CA LEU A 165 16.55 -2.98 5.28
C LEU A 165 15.06 -3.22 5.60
N ARG A 166 14.17 -2.47 4.96
CA ARG A 166 12.72 -2.63 5.10
C ARG A 166 12.26 -3.98 4.55
N GLU A 167 12.74 -4.38 3.39
CA GLU A 167 12.45 -5.68 2.78
C GLU A 167 12.93 -6.82 3.67
N GLN A 168 14.15 -6.74 4.22
CA GLN A 168 14.67 -7.72 5.17
C GLN A 168 13.80 -7.80 6.44
N SER A 169 13.43 -6.66 7.03
CA SER A 169 12.54 -6.62 8.20
C SER A 169 11.15 -7.21 7.90
N LEU A 170 10.62 -6.93 6.71
CA LEU A 170 9.34 -7.48 6.26
C LEU A 170 9.44 -8.99 6.09
N ASN A 171 10.48 -9.49 5.43
CA ASN A 171 10.72 -10.92 5.22
C ASN A 171 10.88 -11.65 6.56
N GLN A 172 11.68 -11.11 7.49
CA GLN A 172 11.82 -11.66 8.84
C GLN A 172 10.48 -11.74 9.59
N LYS A 173 9.66 -10.68 9.53
CA LYS A 173 8.31 -10.67 10.13
C LYS A 173 7.41 -11.72 9.48
N GLN A 174 7.45 -11.85 8.15
CA GLN A 174 6.67 -12.82 7.41
C GLN A 174 7.09 -14.26 7.76
N GLN A 175 8.39 -14.55 7.82
CA GLN A 175 8.93 -15.84 8.28
C GLN A 175 8.52 -16.14 9.72
N HIS A 176 8.57 -15.16 10.61
CA HIS A 176 8.10 -15.31 11.98
C HIS A 176 6.61 -15.68 12.03
N HIS A 177 5.78 -15.02 11.22
CA HIS A 177 4.36 -15.33 11.11
C HIS A 177 4.10 -16.71 10.50
N ALA A 178 4.84 -17.11 9.47
CA ALA A 178 4.76 -18.44 8.85
C ALA A 178 5.06 -19.53 9.89
N LYS A 179 6.19 -19.42 10.62
CA LYS A 179 6.56 -20.35 11.71
C LYS A 179 5.46 -20.47 12.77
N ARG A 180 4.91 -19.34 13.23
CA ARG A 180 3.79 -19.30 14.20
C ARG A 180 2.53 -19.96 13.66
N CYS A 181 2.20 -19.74 12.39
CA CYS A 181 1.03 -20.35 11.75
C CYS A 181 1.19 -21.87 11.64
N ALA A 182 2.35 -22.35 11.19
CA ALA A 182 2.67 -23.77 11.08
C ALA A 182 2.65 -24.47 12.46
N GLN A 183 3.21 -23.86 13.49
CA GLN A 183 3.16 -24.37 14.87
C GLN A 183 1.72 -24.49 15.37
N LEU A 184 0.92 -23.44 15.18
CA LEU A 184 -0.48 -23.44 15.61
C LEU A 184 -1.30 -24.50 14.86
N TYR A 185 -1.11 -24.60 13.54
CA TYR A 185 -1.84 -25.54 12.69
C TYR A 185 -1.63 -27.00 13.10
N ARG A 186 -0.39 -27.40 13.41
CA ARG A 186 -0.05 -28.76 13.84
C ARG A 186 -0.80 -29.25 15.08
N GLN A 187 -1.32 -28.34 15.89
CA GLN A 187 -2.04 -28.66 17.13
C GLN A 187 -3.56 -28.69 16.95
N LEU A 188 -4.08 -28.35 15.76
CA LEU A 188 -5.51 -28.25 15.53
C LEU A 188 -6.08 -29.62 15.10
N PRO A 189 -7.22 -30.04 15.68
CA PRO A 189 -7.92 -31.21 15.20
C PRO A 189 -8.52 -30.98 13.81
N THR A 190 -8.66 -32.05 13.03
CA THR A 190 -9.41 -32.05 11.77
C THR A 190 -10.83 -31.57 11.98
N ALA A 191 -11.37 -30.80 11.05
CA ALA A 191 -12.75 -30.35 11.10
C ALA A 191 -13.73 -31.51 10.88
N ASN A 192 -14.87 -31.47 11.58
CA ASN A 192 -15.98 -32.38 11.33
C ASN A 192 -17.00 -31.72 10.39
N SER A 193 -17.40 -32.43 9.33
CA SER A 193 -18.34 -31.98 8.31
C SER A 193 -19.74 -31.60 8.86
N GLY A 194 -20.13 -32.11 10.03
CA GLY A 194 -21.48 -31.92 10.57
C GLY A 194 -21.78 -30.60 11.30
N GLN A 195 -20.84 -29.67 11.45
CA GLN A 195 -21.01 -28.50 12.34
C GLN A 195 -20.59 -27.15 11.73
N GLY A 196 -21.32 -26.09 12.10
CA GLY A 196 -20.96 -24.70 11.83
C GLY A 196 -21.03 -24.30 10.35
N TYR A 197 -19.93 -23.73 9.83
CA TYR A 197 -19.88 -23.19 8.47
C TYR A 197 -20.11 -24.24 7.39
N LEU A 198 -19.57 -25.45 7.57
CA LEU A 198 -19.64 -26.56 6.61
C LEU A 198 -21.08 -27.00 6.37
N ASN A 199 -21.82 -27.26 7.46
CA ASN A 199 -23.23 -27.62 7.41
C ASN A 199 -24.08 -26.51 6.74
N ARG A 200 -23.89 -25.25 7.14
CA ARG A 200 -24.60 -24.11 6.53
C ARG A 200 -24.33 -23.97 5.02
N LYS A 201 -23.13 -24.33 4.57
CA LYS A 201 -22.75 -24.30 3.17
C LYS A 201 -23.00 -25.61 2.43
N GLY A 202 -23.46 -26.67 3.10
CA GLY A 202 -23.69 -27.97 2.47
C GLY A 202 -22.44 -28.61 1.86
N VAL A 203 -21.27 -28.40 2.47
CA VAL A 203 -19.98 -28.92 1.99
C VAL A 203 -19.23 -29.67 3.08
N GLN A 204 -18.42 -30.65 2.70
CA GLN A 204 -17.60 -31.43 3.63
C GLN A 204 -16.28 -30.74 4.00
N ALA A 205 -15.66 -31.21 5.09
CA ALA A 205 -14.26 -30.91 5.39
C ALA A 205 -13.35 -31.77 4.51
N TYR A 206 -12.50 -31.13 3.69
CA TYR A 206 -11.47 -31.82 2.93
C TYR A 206 -10.18 -31.97 3.77
N PRO A 207 -9.30 -32.92 3.40
CA PRO A 207 -8.04 -33.16 4.09
C PRO A 207 -7.21 -31.89 4.29
N GLY A 208 -6.76 -31.65 5.52
CA GLY A 208 -6.04 -30.42 5.91
C GLY A 208 -6.92 -29.27 6.39
N VAL A 209 -8.25 -29.41 6.34
CA VAL A 209 -9.16 -28.45 6.99
C VAL A 209 -9.30 -28.82 8.47
N CYS A 210 -8.93 -27.89 9.33
CA CYS A 210 -8.99 -28.05 10.77
C CYS A 210 -10.09 -27.20 11.41
N GLN A 211 -10.36 -27.42 12.69
CA GLN A 211 -11.26 -26.57 13.47
C GLN A 211 -10.57 -26.12 14.76
N ASP A 212 -10.82 -24.88 15.19
CA ASP A 212 -10.35 -24.38 16.48
C ASP A 212 -11.37 -24.59 17.61
N LYS A 213 -10.92 -24.39 18.85
CA LYS A 213 -11.76 -24.51 20.06
C LYS A 213 -12.99 -23.58 20.08
N LYS A 214 -13.07 -22.59 19.19
CA LYS A 214 -14.21 -21.67 19.06
C LYS A 214 -15.17 -22.10 17.94
N GLY A 215 -15.00 -23.32 17.41
CA GLY A 215 -15.83 -23.86 16.34
C GLY A 215 -15.55 -23.23 14.96
N ARG A 216 -14.49 -22.44 14.81
CA ARG A 216 -14.15 -21.82 13.52
C ARG A 216 -13.33 -22.80 12.70
N LEU A 217 -13.63 -22.90 11.40
CA LEU A 217 -12.75 -23.61 10.47
C LEU A 217 -11.42 -22.88 10.38
N VAL A 218 -10.35 -23.63 10.22
CA VAL A 218 -9.00 -23.15 10.03
C VAL A 218 -8.41 -23.85 8.81
N ILE A 219 -8.13 -23.06 7.77
CA ILE A 219 -7.61 -23.53 6.49
C ILE A 219 -6.19 -22.99 6.35
N PRO A 220 -5.17 -23.86 6.22
CA PRO A 220 -3.78 -23.43 6.00
C PRO A 220 -3.59 -22.92 4.57
N LEU A 221 -2.76 -21.89 4.42
CA LEU A 221 -2.35 -21.37 3.12
C LEU A 221 -0.89 -21.75 2.86
N TYR A 222 -0.69 -22.57 1.84
CA TYR A 222 0.58 -23.13 1.42
C TYR A 222 1.21 -22.30 0.30
N ASP A 223 2.53 -22.37 0.19
CA ASP A 223 3.24 -22.08 -1.06
C ASP A 223 3.36 -23.35 -1.92
N THR A 224 4.04 -23.23 -3.06
CA THR A 224 4.32 -24.35 -3.97
C THR A 224 5.30 -25.37 -3.38
N GLU A 225 5.94 -25.10 -2.24
CA GLU A 225 6.86 -25.99 -1.52
C GLU A 225 6.20 -26.66 -0.31
N GLN A 226 4.88 -26.46 -0.12
CA GLN A 226 4.09 -26.96 1.02
C GLN A 226 4.44 -26.35 2.38
N ASN A 227 5.05 -25.16 2.41
CA ASN A 227 5.23 -24.41 3.64
C ASN A 227 3.98 -23.58 3.95
N ILE A 228 3.56 -23.57 5.22
CA ILE A 228 2.42 -22.75 5.67
C ILE A 228 2.86 -21.31 5.92
N HIS A 229 2.24 -20.37 5.22
CA HIS A 229 2.53 -18.94 5.35
C HIS A 229 1.44 -18.15 6.08
N SER A 230 0.21 -18.67 6.09
CA SER A 230 -0.92 -18.05 6.78
C SER A 230 -2.02 -19.06 7.08
N LEU A 231 -3.03 -18.62 7.82
CA LEU A 231 -4.24 -19.38 8.15
C LEU A 231 -5.47 -18.50 7.85
N GLN A 232 -6.41 -19.02 7.07
CA GLN A 232 -7.75 -18.47 6.96
C GLN A 232 -8.63 -19.09 8.05
N ARG A 233 -9.34 -18.25 8.81
CA ARG A 233 -10.34 -18.69 9.77
C ARG A 233 -11.72 -18.32 9.28
N ILE A 234 -12.66 -19.25 9.38
CA ILE A 234 -14.06 -19.03 9.00
C ILE A 234 -14.94 -19.35 10.19
N SER A 235 -15.63 -18.33 10.70
CA SER A 235 -16.59 -18.47 11.80
C SER A 235 -17.84 -19.24 11.35
N PRO A 236 -18.61 -19.84 12.29
CA PRO A 236 -19.86 -20.52 11.96
C PRO A 236 -20.85 -19.66 11.15
N ASN A 237 -20.90 -18.36 11.44
CA ASN A 237 -21.71 -17.37 10.71
C ASN A 237 -21.16 -16.99 9.32
N GLY A 238 -20.00 -17.53 8.91
CA GLY A 238 -19.37 -17.24 7.63
C GLY A 238 -18.41 -16.06 7.63
N PHE A 239 -18.18 -15.37 8.77
CA PHE A 239 -17.17 -14.33 8.83
C PHE A 239 -15.77 -14.93 8.61
N LYS A 240 -15.07 -14.45 7.58
CA LYS A 240 -13.74 -14.92 7.19
C LYS A 240 -12.68 -13.91 7.66
N CYS A 241 -11.62 -14.39 8.27
CA CYS A 241 -10.46 -13.54 8.60
C CYS A 241 -9.14 -14.27 8.35
N LEU A 242 -8.10 -13.50 8.10
CA LEU A 242 -6.73 -13.99 7.95
C LEU A 242 -5.89 -13.56 9.15
N LYS A 243 -4.82 -14.30 9.42
CA LYS A 243 -3.85 -13.90 10.44
C LYS A 243 -3.20 -12.56 10.04
N LYS A 244 -3.42 -11.52 10.85
CA LYS A 244 -2.80 -10.19 10.65
C LYS A 244 -1.28 -10.32 10.59
N GLY A 245 -0.67 -9.75 9.55
CA GLY A 245 0.78 -9.78 9.30
C GLY A 245 1.28 -11.02 8.55
N ALA A 246 0.47 -12.07 8.41
CA ALA A 246 0.83 -13.27 7.66
C ALA A 246 0.62 -13.08 6.14
N GLN A 247 1.34 -13.85 5.32
CA GLN A 247 1.29 -13.71 3.86
C GLN A 247 0.12 -14.51 3.28
N LYS A 248 -0.81 -13.80 2.63
CA LYS A 248 -1.87 -14.38 1.77
C LYS A 248 -1.44 -14.42 0.30
N SER A 249 -0.66 -13.42 -0.11
CA SER A 249 -0.41 -13.09 -1.51
C SER A 249 0.37 -14.21 -2.22
N GLY A 250 -0.29 -14.87 -3.18
CA GLY A 250 0.27 -16.00 -3.91
C GLY A 250 0.38 -17.29 -3.07
N HIS A 251 -0.40 -17.41 -1.99
CA HIS A 251 -0.53 -18.64 -1.19
C HIS A 251 -1.96 -19.17 -1.30
N PHE A 252 -2.11 -20.48 -1.24
CA PHE A 252 -3.35 -21.17 -1.62
C PHE A 252 -3.61 -22.41 -0.75
N PHE A 253 -4.78 -23.01 -0.93
CA PHE A 253 -5.09 -24.32 -0.36
C PHE A 253 -5.62 -25.24 -1.47
N VAL A 254 -5.26 -26.52 -1.46
CA VAL A 254 -5.77 -27.48 -2.43
C VAL A 254 -6.92 -28.24 -1.78
N VAL A 255 -8.12 -28.09 -2.36
CA VAL A 255 -9.33 -28.76 -1.92
C VAL A 255 -9.53 -30.00 -2.77
N GLY A 256 -9.56 -31.18 -2.15
CA GLY A 256 -9.71 -32.45 -2.84
C GLY A 256 -9.03 -33.58 -2.05
N ASP A 257 -9.25 -34.81 -2.51
CA ASP A 257 -8.67 -36.01 -1.88
C ASP A 257 -7.33 -36.43 -2.50
N ARG A 258 -6.73 -35.59 -3.34
CA ARG A 258 -5.53 -35.92 -4.11
C ARG A 258 -4.63 -34.72 -4.38
N PRO A 259 -3.32 -34.94 -4.60
CA PRO A 259 -2.40 -33.89 -5.02
C PRO A 259 -2.75 -33.30 -6.39
N LEU A 260 -2.19 -32.14 -6.69
CA LEU A 260 -2.24 -31.59 -8.06
C LEU A 260 -1.42 -32.48 -9.02
N ASN A 261 -1.96 -32.67 -10.23
CA ASN A 261 -1.38 -33.50 -11.28
C ASN A 261 -1.19 -32.64 -12.54
N ALA A 262 0.02 -32.62 -13.09
CA ALA A 262 0.34 -31.86 -14.30
C ALA A 262 -0.41 -32.34 -15.54
N ASN A 263 -0.82 -33.61 -15.57
CA ASN A 263 -1.52 -34.23 -16.69
C ASN A 263 -3.02 -33.98 -16.67
N GLU A 264 -3.53 -33.32 -15.64
CA GLU A 264 -4.94 -32.98 -15.50
C GLU A 264 -5.15 -31.46 -15.48
N PRO A 265 -6.34 -30.97 -15.88
CA PRO A 265 -6.67 -29.57 -15.69
C PRO A 265 -6.62 -29.19 -14.22
N ILE A 266 -5.79 -28.20 -13.89
CA ILE A 266 -5.74 -27.57 -12.57
C ILE A 266 -6.91 -26.59 -12.48
N LEU A 267 -7.83 -26.87 -11.56
CA LEU A 267 -9.01 -26.05 -11.32
C LEU A 267 -8.72 -25.01 -10.25
N TYR A 268 -9.26 -23.81 -10.39
CA TYR A 268 -9.11 -22.73 -9.41
C TYR A 268 -10.47 -22.19 -9.00
N ALA A 269 -10.64 -21.85 -7.72
CA ALA A 269 -11.84 -21.19 -7.19
C ALA A 269 -11.44 -20.20 -6.07
N GLU A 270 -12.29 -19.19 -5.83
CA GLU A 270 -11.97 -18.16 -4.83
C GLU A 270 -12.04 -18.69 -3.39
N GLY A 271 -13.20 -19.20 -3.01
CA GLY A 271 -13.51 -19.59 -1.63
C GLY A 271 -13.53 -21.10 -1.41
N TYR A 272 -13.40 -21.50 -0.14
CA TYR A 272 -13.42 -22.91 0.26
C TYR A 272 -14.71 -23.64 -0.15
N SER A 273 -15.88 -23.05 0.07
CA SER A 273 -17.16 -23.70 -0.24
C SER A 273 -17.30 -23.96 -1.74
N THR A 274 -16.99 -22.96 -2.56
CA THR A 274 -16.99 -23.09 -4.02
C THR A 274 -16.03 -24.18 -4.46
N ALA A 275 -14.79 -24.16 -3.97
CA ALA A 275 -13.78 -25.18 -4.27
C ALA A 275 -14.22 -26.59 -3.83
N ALA A 276 -14.86 -26.71 -2.66
CA ALA A 276 -15.34 -27.97 -2.11
C ALA A 276 -16.47 -28.59 -2.93
N SER A 277 -17.45 -27.78 -3.36
CA SER A 277 -18.53 -28.21 -4.27
C SER A 277 -17.99 -28.65 -5.63
N ILE A 278 -17.03 -27.90 -6.19
CA ILE A 278 -16.38 -28.27 -7.45
C ILE A 278 -15.63 -29.60 -7.31
N ALA A 279 -14.86 -29.76 -6.23
CA ALA A 279 -14.09 -30.98 -5.96
C ALA A 279 -15.03 -32.20 -5.80
N GLU A 280 -16.16 -32.02 -5.11
CA GLU A 280 -17.17 -33.06 -4.94
C GLU A 280 -17.82 -33.46 -6.27
N ALA A 281 -18.17 -32.47 -7.10
CA ALA A 281 -18.83 -32.70 -8.37
C ALA A 281 -17.93 -33.37 -9.42
N THR A 282 -16.65 -32.98 -9.46
CA THR A 282 -15.71 -33.41 -10.51
C THR A 282 -14.85 -34.60 -10.08
N GLY A 283 -14.59 -34.75 -8.78
CA GLY A 283 -13.54 -35.62 -8.24
C GLY A 283 -12.13 -35.06 -8.44
N ARG A 284 -11.99 -33.81 -8.89
CA ARG A 284 -10.70 -33.15 -9.14
C ARG A 284 -10.29 -32.27 -7.97
N SER A 285 -8.99 -32.10 -7.82
CA SER A 285 -8.44 -31.16 -6.86
C SER A 285 -8.58 -29.73 -7.37
N VAL A 286 -8.96 -28.83 -6.47
CA VAL A 286 -9.27 -27.43 -6.78
C VAL A 286 -8.41 -26.52 -5.91
N VAL A 287 -7.69 -25.62 -6.55
CA VAL A 287 -6.89 -24.61 -5.88
C VAL A 287 -7.80 -23.49 -5.38
N MET A 288 -7.99 -23.41 -4.06
CA MET A 288 -8.65 -22.29 -3.39
C MET A 288 -7.69 -21.11 -3.27
N THR A 289 -8.06 -19.96 -3.84
CA THR A 289 -7.21 -18.76 -3.90
C THR A 289 -7.51 -17.72 -2.82
N VAL A 290 -8.43 -17.99 -1.88
CA VAL A 290 -8.88 -17.09 -0.79
C VAL A 290 -9.81 -15.97 -1.26
N ASP A 291 -9.44 -15.27 -2.34
CA ASP A 291 -10.23 -14.22 -3.00
C ASP A 291 -9.78 -14.00 -4.46
N ALA A 292 -10.65 -13.36 -5.26
CA ALA A 292 -10.40 -12.97 -6.66
C ALA A 292 -9.05 -12.26 -6.86
N GLY A 293 -8.70 -11.33 -5.96
CA GLY A 293 -7.49 -10.51 -6.12
C GLY A 293 -6.18 -11.29 -5.94
N ASN A 294 -6.23 -12.46 -5.32
CA ASN A 294 -5.10 -13.33 -5.11
C ASN A 294 -4.94 -14.38 -6.24
N MET A 295 -6.00 -14.62 -7.03
CA MET A 295 -6.04 -15.66 -8.06
C MET A 295 -4.91 -15.52 -9.11
N PRO A 296 -4.62 -14.32 -9.68
CA PRO A 296 -3.53 -14.20 -10.66
C PRO A 296 -2.16 -14.56 -10.09
N LYS A 297 -1.89 -14.19 -8.84
CA LYS A 297 -0.62 -14.47 -8.15
C LYS A 297 -0.43 -15.94 -7.84
N VAL A 298 -1.51 -16.65 -7.56
CA VAL A 298 -1.50 -18.10 -7.35
C VAL A 298 -1.32 -18.81 -8.70
N ALA A 299 -2.01 -18.34 -9.74
CA ALA A 299 -1.88 -18.86 -11.11
C ALA A 299 -0.44 -18.79 -11.62
N GLU A 300 0.21 -17.64 -11.46
CA GLU A 300 1.61 -17.41 -11.84
C GLU A 300 2.55 -18.43 -11.17
N LYS A 301 2.44 -18.60 -9.85
CA LYS A 301 3.31 -19.54 -9.11
C LYS A 301 3.06 -21.01 -9.47
N ILE A 302 1.79 -21.40 -9.66
CA ILE A 302 1.46 -22.79 -9.98
C ILE A 302 1.83 -23.11 -11.44
N SER A 303 1.58 -22.21 -12.39
CA SER A 303 2.00 -22.39 -13.79
C SER A 303 3.53 -22.46 -13.93
N ALA A 304 4.28 -21.65 -13.18
CA ALA A 304 5.74 -21.78 -13.15
C ALA A 304 6.23 -23.15 -12.67
N LYS A 305 5.48 -23.81 -11.76
CA LYS A 305 5.79 -25.17 -11.30
C LYS A 305 5.27 -26.26 -12.24
N TYR A 306 4.19 -25.98 -12.95
CA TYR A 306 3.54 -26.90 -13.88
C TYR A 306 3.35 -26.25 -15.25
N PRO A 307 4.44 -26.00 -16.00
CA PRO A 307 4.39 -25.20 -17.22
C PRO A 307 3.54 -25.81 -18.33
N ASN A 308 3.32 -27.13 -18.29
CA ASN A 308 2.52 -27.85 -19.28
C ASN A 308 1.10 -28.18 -18.78
N ALA A 309 0.74 -27.75 -17.55
CA ALA A 309 -0.59 -28.01 -17.04
C ALA A 309 -1.62 -27.12 -17.74
N ARG A 310 -2.82 -27.67 -17.88
CA ARG A 310 -3.99 -26.94 -18.36
C ARG A 310 -4.61 -26.22 -17.16
N HIS A 311 -4.97 -24.96 -17.30
CA HIS A 311 -5.51 -24.15 -16.20
C HIS A 311 -6.96 -23.74 -16.47
N LEU A 312 -7.87 -24.00 -15.52
CA LEU A 312 -9.27 -23.59 -15.60
C LEU A 312 -9.71 -22.82 -14.35
N PHE A 313 -10.05 -21.53 -14.54
CA PHE A 313 -10.45 -20.62 -13.48
C PHE A 313 -11.98 -20.54 -13.36
N LEU A 314 -12.51 -20.99 -12.22
CA LEU A 314 -13.95 -21.04 -11.94
C LEU A 314 -14.32 -19.82 -11.10
N ALA A 315 -14.97 -18.85 -11.75
CA ALA A 315 -15.24 -17.53 -11.20
C ALA A 315 -16.62 -17.43 -10.54
N ASP A 316 -16.69 -16.69 -9.44
CA ASP A 316 -17.95 -16.22 -8.88
C ASP A 316 -18.54 -15.15 -9.82
N ASN A 317 -19.87 -15.21 -10.05
CA ASN A 317 -20.56 -14.36 -11.00
C ASN A 317 -21.50 -13.37 -10.29
N ASP A 318 -20.95 -12.27 -9.78
CA ASP A 318 -21.73 -11.22 -9.10
C ASP A 318 -22.59 -10.40 -10.09
N HIS A 319 -23.72 -10.96 -10.51
CA HIS A 319 -24.62 -10.38 -11.53
C HIS A 319 -25.14 -8.96 -11.24
N LYS A 320 -25.21 -8.56 -9.96
CA LYS A 320 -25.75 -7.26 -9.53
C LYS A 320 -24.70 -6.15 -9.53
N ASN A 321 -23.41 -6.50 -9.62
CA ASN A 321 -22.33 -5.53 -9.56
C ASN A 321 -22.04 -5.00 -10.98
N GLN A 322 -21.92 -3.68 -11.11
CA GLN A 322 -21.51 -3.04 -12.38
C GLN A 322 -20.14 -3.56 -12.86
N ILE A 323 -19.28 -3.93 -11.91
CA ILE A 323 -17.99 -4.56 -12.16
C ILE A 323 -17.96 -5.91 -11.44
N ASN A 324 -17.90 -6.97 -12.24
CA ASN A 324 -17.75 -8.32 -11.75
C ASN A 324 -16.27 -8.66 -11.54
N LYS A 325 -15.77 -8.38 -10.33
CA LYS A 325 -14.36 -8.54 -9.97
C LYS A 325 -13.89 -10.00 -10.06
N GLY A 326 -14.73 -10.96 -9.68
CA GLY A 326 -14.42 -12.39 -9.77
C GLY A 326 -14.14 -12.81 -11.21
N VAL A 327 -15.07 -12.48 -12.12
CA VAL A 327 -14.91 -12.73 -13.56
C VAL A 327 -13.69 -12.01 -14.16
N GLN A 328 -13.49 -10.73 -13.81
CA GLN A 328 -12.35 -9.97 -14.31
C GLN A 328 -11.02 -10.63 -13.91
N LYS A 329 -10.89 -11.04 -12.64
CA LYS A 329 -9.65 -11.65 -12.14
C LYS A 329 -9.43 -13.08 -12.62
N ALA A 330 -10.50 -13.85 -12.82
CA ALA A 330 -10.40 -15.16 -13.46
C ALA A 330 -9.94 -15.04 -14.92
N ARG A 331 -10.47 -14.06 -15.67
CA ARG A 331 -10.04 -13.77 -17.04
C ARG A 331 -8.58 -13.31 -17.09
N GLU A 332 -8.18 -12.39 -16.21
CA GLU A 332 -6.79 -11.94 -16.07
C GLU A 332 -5.86 -13.11 -15.78
N SER A 333 -6.25 -14.01 -14.87
CA SER A 333 -5.47 -15.21 -14.52
C SER A 333 -5.36 -16.19 -15.70
N ALA A 334 -6.48 -16.41 -16.42
CA ALA A 334 -6.50 -17.25 -17.62
C ALA A 334 -5.55 -16.72 -18.70
N ASN A 335 -5.62 -15.42 -18.99
CA ASN A 335 -4.74 -14.78 -19.96
C ASN A 335 -3.26 -14.86 -19.54
N LEU A 336 -2.97 -14.70 -18.24
CA LEU A 336 -1.61 -14.74 -17.71
C LEU A 336 -0.91 -16.09 -17.97
N VAL A 337 -1.65 -17.19 -17.89
CA VAL A 337 -1.08 -18.56 -17.95
C VAL A 337 -1.48 -19.34 -19.21
N GLY A 338 -2.15 -18.69 -20.17
CA GLY A 338 -2.70 -19.38 -21.36
C GLY A 338 -3.80 -20.39 -21.03
N GLY A 339 -4.60 -20.14 -19.99
CA GLY A 339 -5.69 -21.00 -19.53
C GLY A 339 -7.08 -20.55 -20.00
N HIS A 340 -8.11 -21.17 -19.41
CA HIS A 340 -9.52 -20.85 -19.64
C HIS A 340 -10.22 -20.42 -18.35
N TRP A 341 -11.38 -19.78 -18.47
CA TRP A 341 -12.22 -19.43 -17.32
C TRP A 341 -13.69 -19.74 -17.59
N LEU A 342 -14.45 -19.99 -16.53
CA LEU A 342 -15.86 -20.36 -16.59
C LEU A 342 -16.61 -19.81 -15.37
N THR A 343 -17.85 -19.35 -15.59
CA THR A 343 -18.81 -18.98 -14.55
C THR A 343 -19.95 -19.99 -14.47
N PRO A 344 -20.59 -20.16 -13.30
CA PRO A 344 -21.80 -20.97 -13.21
C PRO A 344 -22.93 -20.39 -14.08
N LYS A 345 -23.69 -21.27 -14.72
CA LYS A 345 -24.91 -20.91 -15.47
C LYS A 345 -26.16 -21.19 -14.63
N PHE A 346 -26.84 -20.12 -14.27
CA PHE A 346 -28.09 -20.11 -13.51
C PHE A 346 -29.31 -19.87 -14.42
N SER A 347 -30.49 -20.28 -13.98
CA SER A 347 -31.76 -19.83 -14.56
C SER A 347 -32.04 -18.36 -14.17
N THR A 348 -33.00 -17.74 -14.85
CA THR A 348 -33.38 -16.35 -14.57
C THR A 348 -33.85 -16.17 -13.13
N GLU A 349 -34.62 -17.13 -12.59
CA GLU A 349 -35.13 -17.10 -11.21
C GLU A 349 -33.97 -17.20 -10.21
N GLN A 350 -32.99 -18.07 -10.47
CA GLN A 350 -31.80 -18.23 -9.63
C GLN A 350 -30.96 -16.94 -9.58
N ILE A 351 -30.81 -16.25 -10.72
CA ILE A 351 -30.11 -14.95 -10.77
C ILE A 351 -30.86 -13.89 -9.96
N GLN A 352 -32.21 -13.87 -10.03
CA GLN A 352 -33.04 -12.95 -9.25
C GLN A 352 -32.90 -13.19 -7.74
N HIS A 353 -32.79 -14.45 -7.31
CA HIS A 353 -32.47 -14.84 -5.94
C HIS A 353 -31.04 -14.52 -5.50
N GLY A 354 -30.20 -14.02 -6.42
CA GLY A 354 -28.84 -13.56 -6.11
C GLY A 354 -27.83 -14.69 -5.98
N LEU A 355 -28.05 -15.82 -6.64
CA LEU A 355 -27.07 -16.91 -6.71
C LEU A 355 -25.94 -16.53 -7.66
N THR A 356 -24.69 -16.79 -7.24
CA THR A 356 -23.51 -16.24 -7.95
C THR A 356 -22.39 -17.26 -8.14
N ASP A 357 -22.26 -18.25 -7.25
CA ASP A 357 -21.11 -19.17 -7.25
C ASP A 357 -21.50 -20.65 -7.51
N PHE A 358 -20.52 -21.52 -7.78
CA PHE A 358 -20.79 -22.94 -8.04
C PHE A 358 -21.33 -23.70 -6.82
N ASN A 359 -21.10 -23.20 -5.60
CA ASN A 359 -21.68 -23.77 -4.39
C ASN A 359 -23.19 -23.47 -4.31
N ASP A 360 -23.61 -22.25 -4.66
CA ASP A 360 -25.01 -21.88 -4.79
C ASP A 360 -25.71 -22.72 -5.87
N LEU A 361 -25.03 -23.00 -6.98
CA LEU A 361 -25.53 -23.89 -8.04
C LEU A 361 -25.71 -25.34 -7.55
N GLN A 362 -24.78 -25.84 -6.72
CA GLN A 362 -24.89 -27.16 -6.12
C GLN A 362 -26.10 -27.25 -5.17
N ILE A 363 -26.25 -26.26 -4.28
CA ILE A 363 -27.33 -26.23 -3.27
C ILE A 363 -28.70 -26.05 -3.93
N SER A 364 -28.83 -25.13 -4.88
CA SER A 364 -30.12 -24.81 -5.51
C SER A 364 -30.53 -25.77 -6.62
N SER A 365 -29.62 -26.61 -7.10
CA SER A 365 -29.90 -27.58 -8.16
C SER A 365 -29.36 -28.96 -7.76
N SER A 366 -28.14 -29.29 -8.17
CA SER A 366 -27.52 -30.57 -7.83
C SER A 366 -26.04 -30.60 -8.16
N VAL A 367 -25.32 -31.51 -7.52
CA VAL A 367 -23.93 -31.87 -7.83
C VAL A 367 -23.75 -32.28 -9.31
N VAL A 368 -24.76 -32.94 -9.90
CA VAL A 368 -24.77 -33.37 -11.29
C VAL A 368 -24.75 -32.18 -12.25
N ARG A 369 -25.47 -31.09 -11.92
CA ARG A 369 -25.49 -29.88 -12.74
C ARG A 369 -24.14 -29.17 -12.74
N VAL A 370 -23.49 -29.08 -11.58
CA VAL A 370 -22.12 -28.55 -11.46
C VAL A 370 -21.15 -29.37 -12.29
N LYS A 371 -21.17 -30.70 -12.13
CA LYS A 371 -20.32 -31.63 -12.90
C LYS A 371 -20.50 -31.44 -14.41
N LYS A 372 -21.76 -31.41 -14.88
CA LYS A 372 -22.08 -31.25 -16.31
C LYS A 372 -21.52 -29.94 -16.90
N GLN A 373 -21.62 -28.83 -16.17
CA GLN A 373 -21.12 -27.54 -16.65
C GLN A 373 -19.59 -27.52 -16.74
N ILE A 374 -18.90 -28.10 -15.74
CA ILE A 374 -17.44 -28.04 -15.65
C ILE A 374 -16.79 -29.09 -16.56
N GLU A 375 -17.13 -30.38 -16.42
CA GLU A 375 -16.53 -31.44 -17.24
C GLU A 375 -16.94 -31.29 -18.72
N GLY A 376 -18.17 -30.85 -19.01
CA GLY A 376 -18.58 -30.54 -20.39
C GLY A 376 -17.91 -29.28 -20.97
N TYR A 377 -17.31 -28.42 -20.14
CA TYR A 377 -16.43 -27.36 -20.62
C TYR A 377 -15.01 -27.88 -20.85
N ILE A 378 -14.48 -28.67 -19.92
CA ILE A 378 -13.18 -29.34 -20.04
C ILE A 378 -13.11 -30.18 -21.32
N GLU A 379 -14.12 -31.00 -21.60
CA GLU A 379 -14.19 -31.85 -22.80
C GLU A 379 -14.23 -31.03 -24.10
N ARG A 380 -14.83 -29.84 -24.10
CA ARG A 380 -14.84 -28.95 -25.27
C ARG A 380 -13.51 -28.24 -25.49
N CYS A 381 -12.84 -27.84 -24.41
CA CYS A 381 -11.53 -27.19 -24.50
C CYS A 381 -10.41 -28.19 -24.81
N TRP A 382 -10.52 -29.40 -24.30
CA TRP A 382 -9.49 -30.43 -24.34
C TRP A 382 -10.11 -31.83 -24.59
N PRO A 383 -10.65 -32.08 -25.79
CA PRO A 383 -11.32 -33.35 -26.13
C PRO A 383 -10.39 -34.57 -26.05
N GLU A 384 -9.07 -34.36 -26.11
CA GLU A 384 -8.07 -35.40 -25.92
C GLU A 384 -8.04 -35.97 -24.50
N LEU A 385 -8.56 -35.24 -23.52
CA LEU A 385 -8.63 -35.70 -22.13
C LEU A 385 -9.83 -36.63 -21.94
N LYS A 386 -9.61 -37.94 -22.05
CA LYS A 386 -10.60 -38.92 -21.60
C LYS A 386 -10.85 -38.72 -20.10
N TYR A 387 -12.09 -38.46 -19.70
CA TYR A 387 -12.46 -38.42 -18.28
C TYR A 387 -12.19 -39.80 -17.66
N GLN A 388 -11.13 -39.89 -16.87
CA GLN A 388 -10.89 -41.03 -15.99
C GLN A 388 -11.43 -40.65 -14.62
N LYS A 389 -12.34 -41.46 -14.07
CA LYS A 389 -12.80 -41.29 -12.69
C LYS A 389 -11.56 -41.44 -11.80
N PRO A 390 -11.12 -40.39 -11.11
CA PRO A 390 -9.84 -40.41 -10.45
C PRO A 390 -9.84 -41.37 -9.25
N GLU A 391 -8.78 -42.16 -9.11
CA GLU A 391 -8.57 -43.12 -8.02
C GLU A 391 -8.18 -42.40 -6.71
N ARG A 392 -8.73 -42.84 -5.57
CA ARG A 392 -8.51 -42.20 -4.26
C ARG A 392 -7.18 -42.68 -3.67
N LEU A 393 -6.21 -41.78 -3.51
CA LEU A 393 -4.89 -42.10 -2.92
C LEU A 393 -4.77 -41.57 -1.48
N GLN A 394 -4.08 -42.32 -0.61
CA GLN A 394 -3.57 -41.88 0.70
C GLN A 394 -2.03 -42.11 0.67
N PRO A 395 -1.07 -41.29 1.19
CA PRO A 395 -0.96 -39.87 1.61
C PRO A 395 0.24 -39.14 0.91
N PRO A 396 0.76 -37.95 1.33
CA PRO A 396 0.07 -36.81 1.93
C PRO A 396 -0.56 -35.93 0.84
N LEU A 397 -1.80 -35.52 1.07
CA LEU A 397 -2.70 -34.95 0.07
C LEU A 397 -2.39 -33.50 -0.36
N ASN A 398 -1.45 -32.83 0.31
CA ASN A 398 -0.95 -31.51 -0.10
C ASN A 398 0.31 -31.59 -0.97
N SER A 399 0.71 -32.81 -1.35
CA SER A 399 1.85 -33.00 -2.24
C SER A 399 1.58 -32.43 -3.62
N ILE A 400 2.62 -31.90 -4.22
CA ILE A 400 2.71 -31.68 -5.66
C ILE A 400 3.51 -32.87 -6.15
N THR A 401 2.94 -33.67 -7.04
CA THR A 401 3.68 -34.81 -7.61
C THR A 401 4.94 -34.29 -8.30
N PRO A 402 6.14 -34.82 -7.99
CA PRO A 402 7.32 -34.51 -8.77
C PRO A 402 7.15 -35.06 -10.19
N VAL A 403 7.65 -34.32 -11.17
CA VAL A 403 7.75 -34.79 -12.56
C VAL A 403 8.66 -36.01 -12.55
N SER A 404 8.11 -37.22 -12.74
CA SER A 404 8.92 -38.44 -12.77
C SER A 404 9.77 -38.45 -14.04
N SER A 405 11.05 -38.10 -13.90
CA SER A 405 12.09 -38.34 -14.88
C SER A 405 12.34 -39.85 -14.96
N THR A 406 11.61 -40.52 -15.84
CA THR A 406 11.91 -41.92 -16.15
C THR A 406 12.99 -41.93 -17.23
N LEU A 407 14.19 -42.40 -16.83
CA LEU A 407 15.36 -42.88 -17.60
C LEU A 407 16.67 -42.12 -17.29
N LYS A 408 17.35 -42.52 -16.20
CA LYS A 408 18.60 -43.30 -16.26
C LYS A 408 19.17 -43.47 -14.85
N ALA A 409 19.05 -44.70 -14.34
CA ALA A 409 19.97 -45.22 -13.35
C ALA A 409 21.31 -45.54 -14.06
N ILE A 410 22.44 -45.18 -13.42
CA ILE A 410 23.71 -45.92 -13.27
C ILE A 410 24.72 -44.93 -12.68
N THR A 411 24.94 -44.99 -11.37
CA THR A 411 26.23 -45.25 -10.70
C THR A 411 26.20 -44.73 -9.27
N THR A 412 26.43 -45.67 -8.36
CA THR A 412 26.42 -45.63 -6.90
C THR A 412 27.72 -45.03 -6.32
N GLN A 413 27.62 -44.62 -5.05
CA GLN A 413 28.60 -44.72 -3.93
C GLN A 413 29.00 -43.34 -3.36
N GLN A 414 28.52 -42.93 -2.18
CA GLN A 414 28.80 -43.35 -0.79
C GLN A 414 29.53 -42.20 -0.08
N GLN A 415 28.99 -41.69 1.03
CA GLN A 415 29.63 -41.78 2.35
C GLN A 415 28.72 -41.26 3.47
N GLU A 416 28.61 -42.10 4.50
CA GLU A 416 27.93 -41.90 5.79
C GLU A 416 28.76 -41.10 6.80
N THR A 417 28.13 -40.85 7.96
CA THR A 417 28.64 -40.53 9.31
C THR A 417 28.53 -39.05 9.74
N VAL A 418 28.14 -38.66 10.97
CA VAL A 418 27.64 -39.32 12.20
C VAL A 418 26.96 -38.23 13.07
N ILE A 419 26.00 -38.64 13.91
CA ILE A 419 25.29 -37.85 14.93
C ILE A 419 26.10 -37.84 16.23
N GLU A 420 26.18 -36.72 16.95
CA GLU A 420 26.47 -36.75 18.39
C GLU A 420 25.58 -35.80 19.20
N GLN A 421 25.01 -36.38 20.26
CA GLN A 421 24.12 -35.80 21.26
C GLN A 421 24.94 -35.23 22.42
N VAL A 422 24.46 -34.15 23.07
CA VAL A 422 24.75 -33.92 24.49
C VAL A 422 23.48 -33.48 25.22
N LYS A 423 23.22 -34.15 26.34
CA LYS A 423 22.07 -34.07 27.24
C LYS A 423 22.19 -32.91 28.26
N THR A 424 21.01 -32.53 28.72
CA THR A 424 20.60 -31.69 29.87
C THR A 424 21.22 -32.10 31.22
N PRO A 425 21.14 -31.26 32.28
CA PRO A 425 19.99 -31.39 33.21
C PRO A 425 19.43 -30.08 33.83
N GLU A 426 18.13 -30.16 34.19
CA GLU A 426 17.33 -29.27 35.04
C GLU A 426 17.53 -29.56 36.55
N ALA A 427 17.27 -28.55 37.41
CA ALA A 427 16.45 -28.60 38.65
C ALA A 427 16.46 -27.19 39.32
N GLU A 428 15.31 -26.49 39.43
CA GLU A 428 14.45 -26.31 40.65
C GLU A 428 15.01 -25.31 41.69
N LEU A 429 14.29 -24.40 42.39
CA LEU A 429 12.89 -23.99 42.55
C LEU A 429 12.85 -22.66 43.39
N LYS A 430 11.71 -21.95 43.36
CA LYS A 430 11.09 -21.13 44.45
C LYS A 430 11.37 -19.61 44.65
N THR A 431 10.24 -18.87 44.49
CA THR A 431 9.61 -17.82 45.35
C THR A 431 10.14 -16.37 45.46
N LYS A 432 9.27 -15.45 45.00
CA LYS A 432 8.91 -14.03 45.35
C LYS A 432 9.25 -13.50 46.79
N PRO A 433 9.11 -12.17 47.15
CA PRO A 433 8.62 -10.97 46.41
C PRO A 433 9.35 -9.59 46.69
N ASP A 434 8.81 -8.51 46.09
CA ASP A 434 8.65 -7.11 46.57
C ASP A 434 9.77 -6.03 46.60
N ASN A 435 9.59 -5.08 45.65
CA ASN A 435 9.38 -3.62 45.83
C ASN A 435 10.57 -2.67 46.22
N PRO A 436 10.44 -1.32 46.11
CA PRO A 436 11.27 -0.50 45.23
C PRO A 436 12.04 0.63 45.96
N THR A 437 13.27 0.92 45.54
CA THR A 437 14.07 1.99 46.18
C THR A 437 13.72 3.37 45.59
N GLN A 438 13.18 4.24 46.45
CA GLN A 438 13.03 5.69 46.25
C GLN A 438 14.40 6.39 46.10
N PRO A 439 14.50 7.50 45.34
CA PRO A 439 15.58 8.47 45.49
C PRO A 439 15.27 9.48 46.63
N PRO A 440 16.31 10.07 47.26
CA PRO A 440 16.14 10.86 48.48
C PRO A 440 15.63 12.29 48.20
N LYS A 441 14.91 12.80 49.20
CA LYS A 441 14.43 14.19 49.32
C LYS A 441 15.49 15.09 49.97
N SER A 442 15.59 16.34 49.53
CA SER A 442 15.97 17.49 50.36
C SER A 442 15.21 18.75 49.91
N ASN A 443 14.39 19.28 50.82
CA ASN A 443 13.70 20.58 50.82
C ASN A 443 14.57 21.61 51.59
N PRO A 444 14.20 22.91 51.76
CA PRO A 444 13.37 23.82 50.96
C PRO A 444 13.97 25.25 50.85
N LYS A 445 13.61 26.02 49.81
CA LYS A 445 13.47 27.49 49.88
C LYS A 445 12.57 27.96 48.73
N GLN A 446 11.47 28.63 49.10
CA GLN A 446 10.53 29.35 48.21
C GLN A 446 10.63 30.85 48.54
N PRO A 447 10.11 31.78 47.71
CA PRO A 447 9.73 31.67 46.30
C PRO A 447 10.19 32.89 45.44
N GLU A 448 10.83 32.65 44.30
CA GLU A 448 10.82 33.62 43.20
C GLU A 448 10.08 33.01 42.01
N GLN A 449 9.26 33.84 41.37
CA GLN A 449 8.19 33.46 40.45
C GLN A 449 8.71 32.73 39.19
N GLU A 450 8.56 31.41 39.12
CA GLU A 450 8.65 30.65 37.86
C GLU A 450 7.27 30.58 37.18
N THR A 451 6.96 31.56 36.33
CA THR A 451 5.90 31.46 35.32
C THR A 451 6.50 31.38 33.91
N SER A 452 7.10 30.24 33.52
CA SER A 452 7.29 29.89 32.08
C SER A 452 8.00 28.55 31.85
N LYS A 453 7.30 27.41 31.91
CA LYS A 453 7.91 26.10 31.53
C LYS A 453 7.08 25.18 30.63
N MET A 454 6.18 25.70 29.79
CA MET A 454 5.67 24.92 28.65
C MET A 454 5.59 25.78 27.36
N PRO A 455 6.46 25.53 26.37
CA PRO A 455 6.43 26.28 25.10
C PRO A 455 5.26 25.88 24.18
N MET A 456 4.61 24.71 24.38
CA MET A 456 3.48 24.23 23.58
C MET A 456 2.44 23.42 24.40
N PRO A 457 1.18 23.31 23.93
CA PRO A 457 0.16 22.46 24.55
C PRO A 457 0.56 20.99 24.66
N LYS A 458 0.17 20.31 25.75
CA LYS A 458 0.54 18.91 26.03
C LYS A 458 0.23 17.93 24.90
N HIS A 459 -0.92 18.09 24.25
CA HIS A 459 -1.37 17.21 23.16
C HIS A 459 -0.53 17.33 21.88
N LEU A 460 0.27 18.39 21.73
CA LEU A 460 1.14 18.62 20.57
C LEU A 460 2.55 18.03 20.75
N TYR A 461 3.00 17.72 21.98
CA TYR A 461 4.31 17.11 22.21
C TYR A 461 4.45 15.71 21.61
N MET A 462 3.34 14.97 21.47
CA MET A 462 3.33 13.67 20.80
C MET A 462 3.29 13.79 19.27
N ARG A 463 3.02 14.99 18.74
CA ARG A 463 2.86 15.26 17.29
C ARG A 463 4.09 15.92 16.67
N TYR A 464 4.92 16.61 17.46
CA TYR A 464 6.09 17.33 16.97
C TYR A 464 7.32 17.08 17.84
N THR A 465 8.47 16.97 17.20
CA THR A 465 9.78 17.05 17.85
C THR A 465 10.35 18.44 17.62
N SER A 466 10.52 19.21 18.70
CA SER A 466 11.04 20.59 18.63
C SER A 466 12.52 20.64 18.99
N ALA A 467 13.33 21.29 18.15
CA ALA A 467 14.73 21.58 18.41
C ALA A 467 15.11 22.96 17.85
N ASN A 468 15.75 23.82 18.65
CA ASN A 468 16.23 25.16 18.26
C ASN A 468 15.14 26.04 17.60
N GLY A 469 13.94 26.08 18.18
CA GLY A 469 12.81 26.86 17.64
C GLY A 469 12.24 26.32 16.32
N LYS A 470 12.63 25.11 15.89
CA LYS A 470 12.06 24.42 14.73
C LYS A 470 11.32 23.18 15.19
N SER A 471 10.10 22.98 14.72
CA SER A 471 9.26 21.81 15.02
C SER A 471 9.15 20.91 13.79
N TYR A 472 9.45 19.63 13.97
CA TYR A 472 9.45 18.61 12.92
C TYR A 472 8.43 17.51 13.22
N PHE A 473 7.92 16.85 12.19
CA PHE A 473 7.07 15.67 12.39
C PHE A 473 7.93 14.44 12.76
N PRO A 474 7.68 13.76 13.89
CA PRO A 474 8.52 12.67 14.42
C PRO A 474 8.55 11.41 13.54
N ASN A 475 7.49 11.17 12.76
CA ASN A 475 7.33 9.96 11.92
C ASN A 475 7.67 10.19 10.43
N ARG A 476 8.31 11.31 10.12
CA ARG A 476 8.73 11.65 8.75
C ARG A 476 10.25 11.71 8.74
N ASN A 477 10.91 11.18 7.70
CA ASN A 477 12.37 11.29 7.54
C ASN A 477 12.79 12.69 7.96
N SER A 478 13.71 12.78 8.93
CA SER A 478 13.77 13.76 10.03
C SER A 478 13.98 15.25 9.69
N ALA A 479 13.51 15.72 8.52
CA ALA A 479 13.68 17.06 8.00
C ALA A 479 12.35 17.74 7.61
N ALA A 480 11.18 17.08 7.72
CA ALA A 480 9.90 17.71 7.41
C ALA A 480 9.56 18.78 8.47
N LEU A 481 9.91 20.02 8.19
CA LEU A 481 9.67 21.18 9.04
C LEU A 481 8.18 21.52 9.07
N ALA A 482 7.53 21.32 10.22
CA ALA A 482 6.13 21.66 10.42
C ALA A 482 5.96 23.18 10.57
N PHE A 483 6.72 23.78 11.48
CA PHE A 483 6.74 25.23 11.71
C PHE A 483 7.99 25.65 12.47
N ILE A 484 8.30 26.94 12.38
CA ILE A 484 9.32 27.64 13.13
C ILE A 484 8.61 28.48 14.19
N ASP A 485 9.04 28.29 15.42
CA ASP A 485 8.58 29.00 16.59
C ASP A 485 9.67 29.93 17.09
N LYS A 486 9.43 31.24 16.97
CA LYS A 486 10.32 32.30 17.43
C LYS A 486 9.85 32.93 18.75
N GLY A 487 8.96 32.27 19.48
CA GLY A 487 8.35 32.79 20.71
C GLY A 487 7.20 33.76 20.43
N ASN A 488 7.49 34.92 19.83
CA ASN A 488 6.51 35.95 19.48
C ASN A 488 5.93 35.80 18.06
N LYS A 489 6.42 34.81 17.29
CA LYS A 489 6.00 34.57 15.91
C LYS A 489 6.03 33.07 15.61
N LEU A 490 4.93 32.57 15.05
CA LEU A 490 4.83 31.24 14.48
C LEU A 490 4.87 31.34 12.96
N GLN A 491 5.66 30.50 12.30
CA GLN A 491 5.86 30.52 10.85
C GLN A 491 5.82 29.10 10.29
N THR A 492 5.00 28.85 9.28
CA THR A 492 4.97 27.57 8.56
C THR A 492 5.04 27.81 7.06
N ARG A 493 5.51 26.80 6.32
CA ARG A 493 5.37 26.73 4.85
C ARG A 493 4.16 25.89 4.43
N LEU A 494 3.46 25.28 5.40
CA LEU A 494 2.32 24.40 5.18
C LEU A 494 1.01 25.18 5.29
N GLU A 495 0.06 24.95 4.40
CA GLU A 495 -1.25 25.61 4.40
C GLU A 495 -2.38 24.74 4.97
N HIS A 496 -2.03 23.62 5.58
CA HIS A 496 -2.98 22.64 6.10
C HIS A 496 -3.80 23.17 7.29
N SER A 497 -5.13 22.95 7.24
CA SER A 497 -6.07 23.31 8.32
C SER A 497 -5.65 22.74 9.69
N LYS A 498 -5.14 21.50 9.73
CA LYS A 498 -4.65 20.89 10.99
C LYS A 498 -3.41 21.58 11.55
N ILE A 499 -2.46 21.98 10.70
CA ILE A 499 -1.28 22.73 11.12
C ILE A 499 -1.68 24.12 11.61
N ILE A 500 -2.59 24.77 10.90
CA ILE A 500 -3.18 26.05 11.33
C ILE A 500 -3.84 25.90 12.70
N LEU A 501 -4.64 24.85 12.93
CA LEU A 501 -5.25 24.55 14.22
C LEU A 501 -4.21 24.33 15.32
N ASP A 502 -3.14 23.58 15.03
CA ASP A 502 -2.06 23.32 15.98
C ASP A 502 -1.31 24.63 16.31
N LEU A 503 -1.03 25.49 15.32
CA LEU A 503 -0.44 26.83 15.51
C LEU A 503 -1.34 27.74 16.36
N LEU A 504 -2.65 27.73 16.10
CA LEU A 504 -3.61 28.49 16.90
C LEU A 504 -3.73 27.95 18.31
N ALA A 505 -3.66 26.64 18.53
CA ALA A 505 -3.62 26.06 19.87
C ALA A 505 -2.37 26.49 20.65
N ILE A 506 -1.22 26.67 19.98
CA ILE A 506 -0.01 27.24 20.60
C ILE A 506 -0.22 28.71 20.96
N ALA A 507 -0.80 29.50 20.04
CA ALA A 507 -1.12 30.90 20.28
C ALA A 507 -2.08 31.07 21.48
N GLU A 508 -3.13 30.24 21.54
CA GLU A 508 -4.11 30.20 22.65
C GLU A 508 -3.45 29.86 23.98
N HIS A 509 -2.59 28.83 24.00
CA HIS A 509 -1.86 28.42 25.20
C HIS A 509 -0.89 29.50 25.71
N ARG A 510 -0.42 30.37 24.81
CA ARG A 510 0.40 31.55 25.13
C ARG A 510 -0.42 32.79 25.47
N GLY A 511 -1.74 32.67 25.53
CA GLY A 511 -2.66 33.76 25.85
C GLY A 511 -2.78 34.81 24.75
N TRP A 512 -2.46 34.49 23.49
CA TRP A 512 -2.61 35.44 22.38
C TRP A 512 -4.09 35.68 22.10
N GLN A 513 -4.56 36.89 22.39
CA GLN A 513 -5.94 37.32 22.11
C GLN A 513 -6.10 37.88 20.69
N GLN A 514 -5.02 38.47 20.15
CA GLN A 514 -5.00 39.05 18.81
C GLN A 514 -3.80 38.51 18.02
N ILE A 515 -4.05 38.11 16.77
CA ILE A 515 -3.03 37.60 15.85
C ILE A 515 -3.03 38.39 14.54
N LYS A 516 -1.83 38.56 13.95
CA LYS A 516 -1.65 39.18 12.63
C LYS A 516 -1.22 38.13 11.61
N LEU A 517 -2.06 37.88 10.61
CA LEU A 517 -1.80 36.89 9.58
C LEU A 517 -0.98 37.48 8.41
N LYS A 518 0.04 36.74 7.97
CA LYS A 518 0.84 36.99 6.77
C LYS A 518 0.98 35.68 6.00
N GLY A 519 1.05 35.72 4.67
CA GLY A 519 1.12 34.54 3.82
C GLY A 519 0.13 34.59 2.66
N SER A 520 -0.13 33.43 2.05
CA SER A 520 -1.08 33.27 0.96
C SER A 520 -2.52 33.59 1.37
N GLN A 521 -3.39 33.84 0.39
CA GLN A 521 -4.81 34.10 0.67
C GLN A 521 -5.51 32.87 1.26
N ASN A 522 -5.17 31.66 0.81
CA ASN A 522 -5.75 30.42 1.33
C ASN A 522 -5.36 30.19 2.79
N PHE A 523 -4.07 30.32 3.12
CA PHE A 523 -3.60 30.24 4.50
C PHE A 523 -4.29 31.26 5.40
N LYS A 524 -4.35 32.52 4.95
CA LYS A 524 -4.99 33.60 5.72
C LYS A 524 -6.48 33.36 5.93
N ARG A 525 -7.18 32.88 4.91
CA ARG A 525 -8.61 32.55 4.95
C ARG A 525 -8.88 31.44 5.95
N GLU A 526 -8.16 30.32 5.84
CA GLU A 526 -8.32 29.17 6.73
C GLU A 526 -7.94 29.53 8.17
N ALA A 527 -6.81 30.19 8.38
CA ALA A 527 -6.39 30.65 9.70
C ALA A 527 -7.36 31.66 10.31
N TRP A 528 -7.96 32.54 9.52
CA TRP A 528 -9.00 33.45 10.00
C TRP A 528 -10.25 32.71 10.45
N LEU A 529 -10.72 31.73 9.68
CA LEU A 529 -11.88 30.90 10.03
C LEU A 529 -11.65 30.18 11.37
N GLN A 530 -10.53 29.45 11.48
CA GLN A 530 -10.20 28.67 12.67
C GLN A 530 -9.93 29.55 13.89
N ALA A 531 -9.30 30.72 13.71
CA ALA A 531 -9.04 31.66 14.80
C ALA A 531 -10.33 32.30 15.32
N LYS A 532 -11.29 32.62 14.43
CA LYS A 532 -12.60 33.12 14.83
C LYS A 532 -13.42 32.08 15.58
N ILE A 533 -13.31 30.81 15.22
CA ILE A 533 -13.91 29.70 15.97
C ILE A 533 -13.37 29.62 17.39
N LYS A 534 -12.10 29.97 17.57
CA LYS A 534 -11.42 30.02 18.88
C LYS A 534 -11.57 31.36 19.61
N GLY A 535 -12.39 32.28 19.10
CA GLY A 535 -12.62 33.59 19.73
C GLY A 535 -11.45 34.58 19.63
N MET A 536 -10.46 34.33 18.76
CA MET A 536 -9.33 35.24 18.61
C MET A 536 -9.65 36.41 17.66
N GLU A 537 -9.07 37.56 17.96
CA GLU A 537 -9.04 38.70 17.04
C GLU A 537 -7.98 38.49 15.97
N VAL A 538 -8.32 38.81 14.72
CA VAL A 538 -7.45 38.54 13.57
C VAL A 538 -7.31 39.79 12.71
N THR A 539 -6.08 40.19 12.46
CA THR A 539 -5.72 41.28 11.52
C THR A 539 -4.89 40.73 10.36
N GLY A 540 -4.89 41.43 9.21
CA GLY A 540 -4.08 41.05 8.03
C GLY A 540 -4.77 40.17 6.98
N TYR A 541 -6.06 39.87 7.18
CA TYR A 541 -6.96 39.26 6.19
C TYR A 541 -8.28 40.05 6.13
N LYS A 542 -8.83 40.23 4.93
CA LYS A 542 -10.14 40.89 4.72
C LYS A 542 -11.16 39.82 4.29
N PRO A 543 -12.03 39.36 5.21
CA PRO A 543 -12.94 38.26 4.93
C PRO A 543 -13.94 38.59 3.83
N GLN A 544 -14.29 37.58 3.05
CA GLN A 544 -15.29 37.67 1.99
C GLN A 544 -16.66 37.17 2.48
N PRO A 545 -17.78 37.52 1.83
CA PRO A 545 -19.11 37.06 2.23
C PRO A 545 -19.24 35.53 2.39
N LEU A 546 -18.54 34.77 1.53
CA LEU A 546 -18.49 33.31 1.58
C LEU A 546 -17.78 32.76 2.83
N ASP A 547 -16.88 33.53 3.44
CA ASP A 547 -16.16 33.14 4.65
C ASP A 547 -17.08 33.15 5.87
N TYR A 548 -17.96 34.16 5.95
CA TYR A 548 -18.98 34.25 6.98
C TYR A 548 -20.00 33.11 6.86
N GLN A 549 -20.41 32.76 5.64
CA GLN A 549 -21.30 31.61 5.42
C GLN A 549 -20.70 30.30 5.94
N ARG A 550 -19.38 30.10 5.74
CA ARG A 550 -18.67 28.92 6.27
C ARG A 550 -18.62 28.90 7.80
N LEU A 551 -18.48 30.04 8.46
CA LEU A 551 -18.56 30.13 9.93
C LEU A 551 -19.96 29.79 10.45
N THR A 552 -21.00 30.27 9.77
CA THR A 552 -22.39 29.95 10.12
C THR A 552 -22.69 28.46 9.97
N GLN A 553 -22.17 27.81 8.92
CA GLN A 553 -22.29 26.35 8.72
C GLN A 553 -21.57 25.53 9.80
N GLN A 554 -20.58 26.10 10.48
CA GLN A 554 -19.84 25.46 11.57
C GLN A 554 -20.38 25.86 12.96
N GLY A 555 -21.56 26.47 13.03
CA GLY A 555 -22.30 26.71 14.28
C GLY A 555 -21.96 28.01 15.01
N ILE A 556 -21.28 28.97 14.36
CA ILE A 556 -20.94 30.27 14.96
C ILE A 556 -21.74 31.39 14.29
N ASN A 557 -22.53 32.10 15.10
CA ASN A 557 -23.28 33.28 14.69
C ASN A 557 -22.46 34.53 15.02
N ILE A 558 -22.07 35.31 14.01
CA ILE A 558 -21.35 36.58 14.19
C ILE A 558 -22.30 37.69 13.75
N ASP A 559 -22.65 38.59 14.67
CA ASP A 559 -23.54 39.71 14.38
C ASP A 559 -22.96 40.62 13.29
N LYS A 560 -23.76 40.87 12.26
CA LYS A 560 -23.51 41.91 11.27
C LYS A 560 -23.90 43.25 11.89
N GLN A 561 -22.95 44.07 12.35
CA GLN A 561 -22.92 45.56 12.29
C GLN A 561 -21.80 46.10 13.19
N SER A 562 -20.90 46.95 12.70
CA SER A 562 -21.18 48.39 12.58
C SER A 562 -20.39 49.09 11.46
N HIS A 563 -21.11 49.54 10.44
CA HIS A 563 -21.06 50.94 9.98
C HIS A 563 -22.37 51.19 9.20
N GLN A 564 -23.31 51.87 9.85
CA GLN A 564 -24.50 52.41 9.22
C GLN A 564 -24.12 53.67 8.43
N THR A 565 -24.36 53.66 7.12
CA THR A 565 -24.77 54.87 6.40
C THR A 565 -26.23 55.14 6.71
N GLN A 566 -26.53 56.37 7.11
CA GLN A 566 -27.88 56.85 7.43
C GLN A 566 -28.82 56.76 6.22
N ALA A 567 -30.09 56.51 6.53
CA ALA A 567 -31.17 56.31 5.59
C ALA A 567 -31.74 57.63 5.04
N VAL A 568 -32.10 57.63 3.75
CA VAL A 568 -33.16 58.47 3.19
C VAL A 568 -34.07 57.56 2.35
N LYS A 569 -35.39 57.63 2.61
CA LYS A 569 -36.45 56.87 1.91
C LYS A 569 -36.95 57.61 0.65
N PRO A 570 -37.70 56.94 -0.25
CA PRO A 570 -37.68 57.20 -1.69
C PRO A 570 -38.85 58.02 -2.22
N GLN A 571 -38.66 58.73 -3.33
CA GLN A 571 -39.75 59.13 -4.24
C GLN A 571 -39.27 59.30 -5.70
N ALA A 572 -40.05 58.66 -6.59
CA ALA A 572 -40.31 58.81 -8.03
C ALA A 572 -39.27 59.42 -9.02
N GLN A 573 -39.13 58.71 -10.17
CA GLN A 573 -38.60 59.14 -11.48
C GLN A 573 -39.41 60.34 -12.06
N PRO A 574 -39.02 61.08 -13.16
CA PRO A 574 -38.18 60.63 -14.28
C PRO A 574 -37.31 61.68 -15.05
N THR A 575 -36.58 61.16 -16.06
CA THR A 575 -36.16 61.78 -17.34
C THR A 575 -34.86 62.62 -17.50
N THR A 576 -34.24 62.32 -18.65
CA THR A 576 -33.39 63.11 -19.57
C THR A 576 -31.89 62.88 -19.60
N SER A 577 -31.42 62.80 -20.86
CA SER A 577 -30.12 62.35 -21.37
C SER A 577 -29.11 63.53 -21.51
N PRO A 578 -27.97 63.39 -22.24
CA PRO A 578 -26.58 63.61 -21.81
C PRO A 578 -26.04 64.98 -22.35
N PRO A 579 -24.74 65.27 -22.64
CA PRO A 579 -23.43 64.64 -22.33
C PRO A 579 -22.38 65.67 -21.82
N LYS A 580 -21.15 65.22 -21.47
CA LYS A 580 -19.90 65.85 -21.97
C LYS A 580 -18.66 65.02 -21.66
N GLN A 581 -17.91 64.80 -22.75
CA GLN A 581 -16.56 64.22 -22.79
C GLN A 581 -15.54 65.21 -22.24
N GLN A 582 -14.46 64.69 -21.63
CA GLN A 582 -13.10 65.12 -21.95
C GLN A 582 -12.08 64.03 -21.59
N ALA A 583 -11.21 63.76 -22.56
CA ALA A 583 -10.00 62.93 -22.49
C ALA A 583 -9.01 63.50 -21.45
N THR A 584 -8.05 62.75 -20.88
CA THR A 584 -6.84 62.24 -21.57
C THR A 584 -6.01 61.27 -20.72
N THR A 585 -5.27 60.40 -21.45
CA THR A 585 -3.90 59.86 -21.21
C THR A 585 -3.60 58.74 -20.18
N GLN A 586 -3.38 57.55 -20.75
CA GLN A 586 -2.21 56.63 -20.63
C GLN A 586 -1.63 56.23 -19.24
N ALA A 587 -1.71 54.93 -18.91
CA ALA A 587 -0.55 53.99 -18.92
C ALA A 587 -0.93 52.60 -18.35
N LYS A 588 -0.33 51.56 -18.95
CA LYS A 588 -0.63 50.12 -18.79
C LYS A 588 -0.03 49.51 -17.51
N SER A 589 -0.77 48.59 -16.88
CA SER A 589 -0.20 47.42 -16.19
C SER A 589 -1.18 46.23 -16.25
N GLN A 590 -1.02 45.38 -17.27
CA GLN A 590 -1.70 44.08 -17.33
C GLN A 590 -0.98 43.08 -16.43
N SER A 591 -1.73 42.50 -15.50
CA SER A 591 -1.24 41.61 -14.46
C SER A 591 -0.85 40.22 -14.99
N ALA A 592 0.12 39.59 -14.33
CA ALA A 592 0.65 38.25 -14.60
C ALA A 592 -0.39 37.11 -14.62
N LEU A 593 -1.65 37.38 -14.26
CA LEU A 593 -2.74 36.42 -14.22
C LEU A 593 -3.31 36.08 -15.62
N GLU A 594 -3.18 36.97 -16.60
CA GLU A 594 -3.59 36.70 -17.99
C GLU A 594 -2.59 35.78 -18.72
N ARG A 595 -1.29 35.85 -18.39
CA ARG A 595 -0.27 34.96 -18.96
C ARG A 595 -0.41 33.50 -18.50
N PHE A 596 -1.03 33.26 -17.35
CA PHE A 596 -1.20 31.92 -16.80
C PHE A 596 -2.41 31.17 -17.39
N LYS A 597 -3.46 31.89 -17.81
CA LYS A 597 -4.70 31.29 -18.33
C LYS A 597 -4.67 30.86 -19.80
N GLN A 598 -3.69 31.34 -20.59
CA GLN A 598 -3.59 30.98 -22.02
C GLN A 598 -2.74 29.73 -22.31
N ARG A 599 -2.14 29.08 -21.30
CA ARG A 599 -1.20 27.96 -21.52
C ARG A 599 -1.79 26.55 -21.43
N PHE A 600 -3.08 26.42 -21.15
CA PHE A 600 -3.79 25.14 -21.18
C PHE A 600 -5.08 25.26 -21.98
N THR A 601 -4.93 25.25 -23.31
CA THR A 601 -5.96 24.74 -24.21
C THR A 601 -5.30 23.63 -25.04
N PRO A 602 -5.91 22.44 -25.17
CA PRO A 602 -5.36 21.40 -26.03
C PRO A 602 -5.68 21.77 -27.48
N GLN A 603 -4.66 22.15 -28.25
CA GLN A 603 -4.76 22.20 -29.71
C GLN A 603 -4.03 20.99 -30.30
N ASN A 604 -4.79 20.22 -31.08
CA ASN A 604 -4.29 19.25 -32.05
C ASN A 604 -3.20 19.88 -32.92
N SER A 605 -2.04 19.23 -33.02
CA SER A 605 -1.26 19.29 -34.26
C SER A 605 -0.45 18.02 -34.46
N ILE A 606 -0.62 17.49 -35.67
CA ILE A 606 0.08 16.38 -36.30
C ILE A 606 1.47 16.90 -36.73
N ALA A 607 2.55 16.19 -36.40
CA ALA A 607 3.74 16.12 -37.24
C ALA A 607 4.59 14.89 -36.91
N LYS A 608 4.94 14.18 -37.99
CA LYS A 608 5.62 12.89 -38.11
C LYS A 608 7.11 12.95 -37.79
N SER A 609 7.68 11.73 -37.65
CA SER A 609 9.06 11.28 -38.00
C SER A 609 9.92 10.93 -36.78
N ARG A 610 10.60 9.79 -36.65
CA ARG A 610 10.84 8.56 -37.44
C ARG A 610 11.61 7.64 -36.50
N PHE A 611 11.24 6.36 -36.35
CA PHE A 611 12.14 5.18 -36.38
C PHE A 611 11.25 3.93 -36.33
N ALA A 612 11.59 2.97 -37.21
CA ALA A 612 10.69 2.00 -37.81
C ALA A 612 10.35 0.76 -36.95
N PRO A 613 9.21 0.10 -37.21
CA PRO A 613 8.82 -1.19 -36.63
C PRO A 613 9.27 -2.39 -37.48
N SER A 614 9.62 -3.50 -36.84
CA SER A 614 9.87 -4.79 -37.50
C SER A 614 8.57 -5.58 -37.66
N LYS A 615 8.06 -5.55 -38.89
CA LYS A 615 7.24 -6.54 -39.64
C LYS A 615 6.53 -7.66 -38.86
N GLU A 616 5.20 -7.52 -38.78
CA GLU A 616 4.24 -8.63 -38.91
C GLU A 616 4.08 -9.00 -40.40
N ALA A 617 3.92 -10.30 -40.68
CA ALA A 617 3.48 -10.81 -41.98
C ALA A 617 2.00 -11.24 -41.86
N HIS A 618 1.21 -10.69 -42.78
CA HIS A 618 -0.21 -10.96 -43.05
C HIS A 618 -0.54 -12.42 -43.35
N TYR A 619 -1.75 -12.85 -42.99
CA TYR A 619 -2.71 -13.38 -43.96
C TYR A 619 -4.16 -13.12 -43.47
N GLU A 620 -4.92 -12.36 -44.25
CA GLU A 620 -6.36 -12.17 -44.16
C GLU A 620 -7.11 -13.45 -44.61
N HIS A 621 -8.32 -13.72 -44.10
CA HIS A 621 -9.57 -13.16 -44.64
C HIS A 621 -10.79 -13.87 -44.01
N GLN A 622 -11.82 -13.08 -43.69
CA GLN A 622 -13.15 -13.51 -43.26
C GLN A 622 -13.91 -14.22 -44.38
N LEU A 623 -14.87 -15.10 -44.02
CA LEU A 623 -16.28 -15.06 -44.45
C LEU A 623 -17.13 -16.15 -43.74
N GLU A 624 -18.23 -15.69 -43.13
CA GLU A 624 -19.56 -16.32 -43.02
C GLU A 624 -19.70 -17.87 -42.97
N ARG A 625 -20.00 -18.41 -41.77
CA ARG A 625 -21.23 -19.14 -41.42
C ARG A 625 -21.20 -19.65 -39.97
#